data_AF-A0A554K4D5-F1
#
_entry.id   AF-A0A554K4D5-F1
#
_cell.length_a   1.000
_cell.length_b   1.000
_cell.length_c   1.000
_cell.angle_alpha   90.00
_cell.angle_beta   90.00
_cell.angle_gamma   90.00
#
_symmetry.space_group_name_H-M   'P 1'
#
loop_
_entity.id
_entity.type
_entity.pdbx_description
1 polymer ?
#
loop_
_entity_poly.entity_id
_entity_poly.type
_entity_poly.pdbx_seq_one_letter_code
_entity_poly.pdbx_strand_id
1 'polypeptide(L)'
;MKKCVRCIDALSVGTRLKIIRRLRKRPQNVSEIEESFNLTQPTISYHLGVLKKAGLLKAKKLGRETYYSLNEKYSCKNCIIPNI
;
A
#
# COMPACT_ATOMS: atom_id res chain seq x y z
N MET A 1 17.47 0.11 -14.61
CA MET A 1 16.40 1.04 -15.04
C MET A 1 14.94 0.54 -14.85
N LYS A 2 14.62 -0.43 -13.95
CA LYS A 2 13.25 -1.02 -13.89
C LYS A 2 12.40 -0.71 -12.63
N LYS A 3 12.93 -0.01 -11.61
CA LYS A 3 12.22 0.14 -10.32
C LYS A 3 11.01 1.06 -10.40
N CYS A 4 11.16 2.24 -11.01
CA CYS A 4 10.09 3.24 -10.99
C CYS A 4 8.89 2.89 -11.91
N VAL A 5 9.07 2.09 -12.98
CA VAL A 5 7.94 1.56 -13.79
C VAL A 5 6.99 0.74 -12.90
N ARG A 6 7.54 -0.19 -12.10
CA ARG A 6 6.74 -1.01 -11.18
C ARG A 6 6.05 -0.17 -10.09
N CYS A 7 6.65 0.95 -9.65
CA CYS A 7 6.01 1.88 -8.72
C CYS A 7 4.79 2.54 -9.37
N ILE A 8 4.98 3.08 -10.58
CA ILE A 8 3.96 3.81 -11.31
C ILE A 8 2.80 2.87 -11.64
N ASP A 9 3.08 1.67 -12.12
CA ASP A 9 2.06 0.64 -12.38
C ASP A 9 1.25 0.28 -11.13
N ALA A 10 1.92 0.18 -9.98
CA ALA A 10 1.25 -0.10 -8.71
C ALA A 10 0.44 1.11 -8.19
N LEU A 11 0.79 2.33 -8.53
CA LEU A 11 0.13 3.55 -8.03
C LEU A 11 -0.89 4.14 -9.00
N SER A 12 -0.89 3.73 -10.27
CA SER A 12 -1.79 4.21 -11.32
C SER A 12 -3.27 3.85 -11.12
N VAL A 13 -3.60 3.10 -10.07
CA VAL A 13 -4.98 2.78 -9.70
C VAL A 13 -5.42 3.64 -8.51
N GLY A 14 -6.53 4.37 -8.68
CA GLY A 14 -7.05 5.31 -7.69
C GLY A 14 -7.27 4.71 -6.30
N THR A 15 -7.76 3.46 -6.22
CA THR A 15 -7.93 2.75 -4.94
C THR A 15 -6.59 2.53 -4.23
N ARG A 16 -5.56 2.11 -4.96
CA ARG A 16 -4.21 1.88 -4.41
C ARG A 16 -3.58 3.18 -3.91
N LEU A 17 -3.76 4.28 -4.64
CA LEU A 17 -3.33 5.61 -4.24
C LEU A 17 -4.03 6.08 -2.94
N LYS A 18 -5.34 5.85 -2.83
CA LYS A 18 -6.11 6.15 -1.60
C LYS A 18 -5.63 5.32 -0.41
N ILE A 19 -5.36 4.03 -0.60
CA ILE A 19 -4.79 3.15 0.46
C ILE A 19 -3.46 3.73 0.97
N ILE A 20 -2.54 4.09 0.06
CA ILE A 20 -1.24 4.68 0.43
C ILE A 20 -1.43 5.96 1.26
N ARG A 21 -2.32 6.88 0.83
CA ARG A 21 -2.61 8.12 1.57
C ARG A 21 -3.14 7.86 2.97
N ARG A 22 -3.94 6.80 3.17
CA ARG A 22 -4.42 6.41 4.50
C ARG A 22 -3.30 5.83 5.36
N LEU A 23 -2.53 4.89 4.80
CA LEU A 23 -1.42 4.25 5.51
C LEU A 23 -0.29 5.21 5.86
N ARG A 24 -0.22 6.37 5.20
CA ARG A 24 0.67 7.48 5.55
C ARG A 24 0.29 8.17 6.87
N LYS A 25 -0.99 8.12 7.26
CA LYS A 25 -1.45 8.69 8.53
C LYS A 25 -1.13 7.77 9.70
N ARG A 26 -1.40 6.46 9.54
CA ARG A 26 -1.11 5.41 10.52
C ARG A 26 -1.16 4.03 9.88
N PRO A 27 -0.52 3.01 10.48
CA PRO A 27 -0.76 1.62 10.13
C PRO A 27 -2.24 1.24 10.30
N GLN A 28 -2.76 0.42 9.39
CA GLN A 28 -4.15 -0.05 9.44
C GLN A 28 -4.26 -1.53 9.06
N ASN A 29 -5.23 -2.24 9.63
CA ASN A 29 -5.59 -3.59 9.21
C ASN A 29 -6.52 -3.58 7.98
N VAL A 30 -6.81 -4.75 7.40
CA VAL A 30 -7.64 -4.84 6.19
C VAL A 30 -9.07 -4.32 6.39
N SER A 31 -9.66 -4.57 7.56
CA SER A 31 -11.03 -4.16 7.88
C SER A 31 -11.14 -2.65 8.04
N GLU A 32 -10.21 -2.02 8.77
CA GLU A 32 -10.11 -0.56 8.92
C GLU A 32 -9.88 0.18 7.58
N ILE A 33 -9.22 -0.50 6.64
CA ILE A 33 -9.04 0.02 5.28
C ILE A 33 -10.37 -0.10 4.55
N GLU A 34 -10.97 -1.29 4.52
CA GLU A 34 -12.24 -1.60 3.85
C GLU A 34 -13.37 -0.63 4.23
N GLU A 35 -13.52 -0.28 5.51
CA GLU A 35 -14.54 0.67 5.99
C GLU A 35 -14.54 2.03 5.26
N SER A 36 -13.43 2.40 4.60
CA SER A 36 -13.29 3.64 3.85
C SER A 36 -13.47 3.50 2.34
N PHE A 37 -13.88 2.33 1.86
CA PHE A 37 -14.13 2.04 0.45
C PHE A 37 -15.47 1.30 0.29
N ASN A 38 -16.19 1.61 -0.78
CA ASN A 38 -17.31 0.78 -1.23
C ASN A 38 -16.79 -0.43 -2.01
N LEU A 39 -15.89 -1.22 -1.42
CA LEU A 39 -15.27 -2.40 -2.02
C LEU A 39 -15.24 -3.52 -0.99
N THR A 40 -15.21 -4.77 -1.47
CA THR A 40 -15.16 -5.94 -0.61
C THR A 40 -13.76 -6.18 -0.04
N GLN A 41 -13.69 -6.79 1.14
CA GLN A 41 -12.44 -7.21 1.79
C GLN A 41 -11.47 -8.01 0.88
N PRO A 42 -11.93 -8.96 0.02
CA PRO A 42 -11.05 -9.64 -0.93
C PRO A 42 -10.42 -8.68 -1.95
N THR A 43 -11.19 -7.68 -2.41
CA THR A 43 -10.70 -6.66 -3.35
C THR A 43 -9.64 -5.77 -2.72
N ILE A 44 -9.87 -5.35 -1.47
CA ILE A 44 -8.87 -4.59 -0.68
C ILE A 44 -7.61 -5.43 -0.44
N SER A 45 -7.78 -6.70 -0.06
CA SER A 45 -6.66 -7.64 0.15
C SER A 45 -5.84 -7.83 -1.12
N TYR A 46 -6.48 -7.92 -2.28
CA TYR A 46 -5.80 -7.96 -3.58
C TYR A 46 -4.95 -6.72 -3.81
N HIS A 47 -5.51 -5.51 -3.60
CA HIS A 47 -4.76 -4.26 -3.75
C HIS A 47 -3.57 -4.15 -2.79
N LEU A 48 -3.74 -4.54 -1.53
CA LEU A 48 -2.66 -4.60 -0.54
C LEU A 48 -1.57 -5.59 -0.96
N GLY A 49 -1.95 -6.74 -1.52
CA GLY A 49 -1.02 -7.71 -2.09
C GLY A 49 -0.18 -7.14 -3.23
N VAL A 50 -0.80 -6.41 -4.17
CA VAL A 50 -0.09 -5.74 -5.28
C VAL A 50 0.89 -4.70 -4.75
N LEU A 51 0.46 -3.83 -3.84
CA LEU A 51 1.32 -2.79 -3.24
C LEU A 51 2.49 -3.39 -2.44
N LYS A 52 2.24 -4.46 -1.69
CA LYS A 52 3.28 -5.21 -0.97
C LYS A 52 4.28 -5.86 -1.93
N LYS A 53 3.81 -6.52 -3.00
CA LYS A 53 4.68 -7.10 -4.06
C LYS A 53 5.51 -6.02 -4.77
N ALA A 54 4.94 -4.83 -4.96
CA ALA A 54 5.65 -3.68 -5.49
C ALA A 54 6.73 -3.14 -4.52
N GLY A 55 6.70 -3.55 -3.26
CA GLY A 55 7.63 -3.17 -2.19
C GLY A 55 7.22 -1.91 -1.44
N LEU A 56 6.05 -1.34 -1.74
CA LEU A 56 5.59 -0.07 -1.20
C LEU A 56 5.04 -0.20 0.23
N LEU A 57 4.60 -1.40 0.61
CA LEU A 57 4.04 -1.69 1.93
C LEU A 57 4.83 -2.74 2.68
N LYS A 58 4.79 -2.64 4.00
CA LYS A 58 5.10 -3.71 4.95
C LYS A 58 3.81 -4.24 5.56
N ALA A 59 3.87 -5.48 6.02
CA ALA A 59 2.80 -6.12 6.77
C ALA A 59 3.38 -6.66 8.07
N LYS A 60 2.75 -6.37 9.20
CA LYS A 60 3.12 -6.87 10.52
C LYS A 60 1.92 -7.59 11.12
N LYS A 61 2.11 -8.83 11.55
CA LYS A 61 1.09 -9.58 12.27
C LYS A 61 1.04 -9.11 13.73
N LEU A 62 -0.14 -8.72 14.20
CA LEU A 62 -0.41 -8.34 15.58
C LEU A 62 -1.60 -9.18 16.06
N GLY A 63 -1.29 -10.24 16.83
CA GLY A 63 -2.28 -11.25 17.22
C GLY A 63 -2.87 -11.97 16.00
N ARG A 64 -4.19 -11.89 15.85
CA ARG A 64 -4.94 -12.50 14.73
C ARG A 64 -4.98 -11.61 13.48
N GLU A 65 -4.65 -10.33 13.62
CA GLU A 65 -4.78 -9.34 12.55
C GLU A 65 -3.43 -9.06 11.88
N THR A 66 -3.49 -8.61 10.63
CA THR A 66 -2.32 -8.12 9.89
C THR A 66 -2.49 -6.64 9.64
N TYR A 67 -1.56 -5.85 10.17
CA TYR A 67 -1.49 -4.41 9.98
C TYR A 67 -0.52 -4.09 8.84
N TYR A 68 -0.94 -3.19 7.98
CA TYR A 68 -0.17 -2.70 6.86
C TYR A 68 0.37 -1.31 7.18
N SER A 69 1.59 -1.03 6.75
CA SER A 69 2.22 0.29 6.86
C SER A 69 3.07 0.56 5.64
N LEU A 70 3.44 1.82 5.44
CA LEU A 70 4.35 2.20 4.38
C LEU A 70 5.74 1.59 4.59
N ASN A 71 6.38 1.17 3.50
CA ASN A 71 7.75 0.72 3.56
C ASN A 71 8.70 1.92 3.46
N GLU A 72 9.04 2.52 4.60
CA GLU A 72 10.00 3.65 4.67
C GLU A 72 11.39 3.32 4.11
N LYS A 73 11.76 2.03 4.03
CA LYS A 73 13.03 1.60 3.41
C LYS A 73 12.94 1.55 1.88
N TYR A 74 11.78 1.85 1.31
CA TYR A 74 11.55 1.85 -0.12
C TYR A 74 12.19 3.07 -0.77
N SER A 75 13.40 2.89 -1.30
CA SER A 75 14.09 3.91 -2.09
C SER A 75 13.91 3.62 -3.58
N CYS A 76 13.11 4.42 -4.30
CA CYS A 76 13.31 4.63 -5.74
C CYS A 76 14.11 5.94 -5.88
N LYS A 77 15.41 5.83 -6.18
CA LYS A 77 16.25 7.00 -6.52
C LYS A 77 15.60 7.71 -7.73
N ASN A 78 15.41 9.03 -7.63
CA ASN A 78 14.78 9.91 -8.64
C ASN A 78 13.29 9.68 -8.94
N CYS A 79 12.48 9.28 -7.96
CA CYS A 79 11.02 9.20 -8.13
C CYS A 79 10.33 10.53 -7.82
N ILE A 80 9.34 10.91 -8.65
CA ILE A 80 8.47 12.10 -8.47
C ILE A 80 7.59 12.00 -7.21
N ILE A 81 7.56 10.82 -6.58
CA ILE A 81 6.89 10.59 -5.31
C ILE A 81 7.98 10.54 -4.23
N PRO A 82 8.46 11.71 -3.74
CA PRO A 82 9.44 11.77 -2.67
C PRO A 82 8.80 11.16 -1.43
N ASN A 83 9.49 10.18 -0.83
CA ASN A 83 9.09 9.50 0.40
C ASN A 83 7.58 9.26 0.50
N ILE A 84 7.13 8.12 -0.04
CA ILE A 84 5.92 7.48 0.49
C ILE A 84 5.98 7.54 2.01
#